data_AF-A0A259CSU6-F1
#
_entry.id   AF-A0A259CSU6-F1
#
_cell.length_a   1.000
_cell.length_b   1.000
_cell.length_c   1.000
_cell.angle_alpha   90.00
_cell.angle_beta   90.00
_cell.angle_gamma   90.00
#
_symmetry.space_group_name_H-M   'P 1'
#
loop_
_entity.id
_entity.type
_entity.pdbx_description
1 polymer ?
#
loop_
_entity_poly.entity_id
_entity_poly.type
_entity_poly.pdbx_seq_one_letter_code
_entity_poly.pdbx_strand_id
1 'polypeptide(L)' 'MAQSLAARIYYATPILGPVTRAIEKDNDLIWYVLVILVTILAYAVKFWGLVALTMAALAMVPVMLILLIVMARP' A
#
# COMPACT_ATOMS: atom_id res chain seq x y z
N MET A 1 -24.44 -1.73 -12.57
CA MET A 1 -23.72 -1.70 -11.28
C MET A 1 -22.99 -0.37 -11.19
N ALA A 2 -23.44 0.57 -10.36
CA ALA A 2 -22.76 1.86 -10.22
C ALA A 2 -21.37 1.63 -9.61
N GLN A 3 -20.31 1.80 -10.40
CA GLN A 3 -18.94 1.72 -9.91
C GLN A 3 -18.76 2.81 -8.84
N SER A 4 -18.47 2.40 -7.60
CA SER A 4 -18.27 3.34 -6.50
C SER A 4 -17.20 4.36 -6.88
N LEU A 5 -17.35 5.61 -6.44
CA LEU A 5 -16.34 6.66 -6.69
C LEU A 5 -14.95 6.22 -6.25
N ALA A 6 -14.87 5.41 -5.19
CA ALA A 6 -13.65 4.76 -4.74
C ALA A 6 -13.03 3.86 -5.82
N ALA A 7 -13.79 2.96 -6.45
CA ALA A 7 -13.30 2.10 -7.52
C ALA A 7 -12.76 2.91 -8.71
N ARG A 8 -13.41 4.03 -9.06
CA ARG A 8 -12.95 4.91 -10.15
C ARG A 8 -11.62 5.59 -9.80
N ILE A 9 -11.46 6.05 -8.56
CA ILE A 9 -10.21 6.67 -8.09
C ILE A 9 -9.09 5.63 -8.03
N TYR A 10 -9.34 4.43 -7.51
CA TYR A 10 -8.35 3.36 -7.44
C TYR A 10 -7.82 2.95 -8.83
N TYR A 11 -8.69 2.74 -9.82
CA TYR A 11 -8.25 2.38 -11.17
C TYR A 11 -7.68 3.56 -11.99
N ALA A 12 -7.92 4.81 -11.57
CA ALA A 12 -7.37 6.00 -12.21
C ALA A 12 -5.97 6.39 -11.71
N THR A 13 -5.53 5.83 -10.56
CA THR A 13 -4.16 6.07 -10.09
C THR A 13 -3.15 5.28 -10.95
N PRO A 14 -2.19 5.96 -11.61
CA PRO A 14 -1.34 5.34 -12.63
C PRO A 14 -0.42 4.25 -12.09
N ILE A 15 -0.16 4.23 -10.78
CA ILE A 15 0.72 3.25 -10.14
C ILE A 15 -0.08 2.10 -9.52
N LEU A 16 -1.19 2.37 -8.82
CA LEU A 16 -1.95 1.32 -8.14
C LEU A 16 -2.86 0.56 -9.11
N GLY A 17 -3.43 1.23 -10.11
CA GLY A 17 -4.34 0.62 -11.08
C GLY A 17 -3.75 -0.55 -11.88
N PRO A 18 -2.50 -0.47 -12.38
CA PRO A 18 -1.85 -1.60 -13.04
C PRO A 18 -1.48 -2.73 -12.08
N VAL A 19 -1.00 -2.39 -10.88
CA VAL A 19 -0.57 -3.38 -9.86
C VAL A 19 -1.77 -4.20 -9.37
N THR A 20 -2.90 -3.56 -9.10
CA THR A 20 -4.12 -4.27 -8.66
C THR A 20 -4.63 -5.23 -9.74
N ARG A 21 -4.68 -4.79 -11.01
CA ARG A 21 -5.07 -5.66 -12.13
C ARG A 21 -4.10 -6.83 -12.33
N ALA A 22 -2.80 -6.63 -12.06
CA ALA A 22 -1.80 -7.68 -12.15
C ALA A 22 -1.98 -8.74 -11.04
N ILE A 23 -2.26 -8.30 -9.81
CA ILE A 23 -2.55 -9.19 -8.68
C ILE A 23 -3.87 -9.94 -8.88
N GLU A 24 -4.91 -9.29 -9.43
CA GLU A 24 -6.18 -9.94 -9.76
C GLU A 24 -6.00 -11.06 -10.80
N LYS A 25 -5.01 -10.95 -11.70
CA LYS A 25 -4.69 -11.97 -12.72
C LYS A 25 -3.86 -13.11 -12.15
N ASP A 26 -2.92 -12.81 -11.25
CA ASP A 26 -2.05 -13.78 -10.60
C ASP A 26 -1.83 -13.37 -9.14
N ASN A 27 -2.40 -14.15 -8.22
CA ASN A 27 -2.36 -13.83 -6.80
C ASN A 27 -0.95 -14.00 -6.21
N ASP A 28 -0.07 -14.82 -6.80
CA ASP A 28 1.32 -14.96 -6.32
C ASP A 28 2.11 -13.65 -6.47
N LEU A 29 1.65 -12.77 -7.38
CA LEU A 29 2.25 -11.46 -7.63
C LEU A 29 2.23 -10.55 -6.40
N ILE A 30 1.32 -10.80 -5.44
CA ILE A 30 1.29 -10.06 -4.16
C ILE A 30 2.59 -10.21 -3.37
N TRP A 31 3.18 -11.42 -3.36
CA TRP A 31 4.39 -11.69 -2.60
C TRP A 31 5.58 -10.95 -3.18
N TYR A 32 5.67 -10.86 -4.51
CA TYR A 32 6.69 -10.08 -5.19
C TYR A 32 6.57 -8.59 -4.88
N VAL A 33 5.35 -8.03 -4.89
CA VAL A 33 5.11 -6.62 -4.54
C VAL A 33 5.58 -6.34 -3.10
N LEU A 34 5.24 -7.21 -2.15
CA LEU A 34 5.68 -7.06 -0.76
C LEU A 34 7.21 -7.09 -0.63
N VAL A 35 7.88 -8.03 -1.31
CA VAL A 35 9.35 -8.13 -1.32
C VAL A 35 9.99 -6.87 -1.92
N ILE A 36 9.42 -6.32 -2.99
CA ILE A 36 9.90 -5.07 -3.61
C ILE A 36 9.76 -3.90 -2.63
N LEU A 37 8.62 -3.77 -1.94
CA LEU A 37 8.42 -2.71 -0.95
C LEU A 37 9.42 -2.80 0.21
N VAL A 38 9.66 -4.00 0.74
CA VAL A 38 10.66 -4.22 1.79
C VAL A 38 12.06 -3.88 1.28
N THR A 39 12.37 -4.24 0.03
CA THR A 39 13.67 -3.92 -0.60
C THR A 39 13.85 -2.41 -0.73
N ILE A 40 12.84 -1.68 -1.22
CA ILE A 40 12.86 -0.21 -1.30
C ILE A 40 13.09 0.40 0.09
N LEU A 41 12.41 -0.12 1.12
CA LEU A 41 12.59 0.34 2.49
C LEU A 41 14.03 0.08 2.98
N ALA A 42 14.59 -1.09 2.71
CA ALA A 42 15.98 -1.41 3.06
C ALA A 42 16.97 -0.46 2.39
N TYR A 43 16.76 -0.11 1.11
CA TYR A 43 17.54 0.91 0.43
C TYR A 43 17.35 2.30 1.05
N ALA A 44 16.12 2.68 1.39
CA ALA A 44 15.85 3.95 2.06
C ALA A 44 16.60 4.03 3.40
N VAL A 45 16.62 2.96 4.18
CA VAL A 45 17.41 2.86 5.42
C VAL A 45 18.90 2.96 5.13
N LYS A 46 19.39 2.35 4.06
CA LYS A 46 20.81 2.47 3.67
C LYS A 46 21.21 3.92 3.34
N PHE A 47 20.32 4.69 2.73
CA PHE A 47 20.58 6.08 2.33
C PHE A 47 20.34 7.10 3.47
N TRP A 48 19.32 6.88 4.31
CA TRP A 48 18.82 7.88 5.27
C TRP A 48 18.85 7.40 6.74
N GLY A 49 19.26 6.16 6.98
CA GLY A 49 19.33 5.57 8.33
C GLY A 49 17.95 5.43 8.98
N LEU A 50 17.91 5.75 10.29
CA LEU A 50 16.70 5.63 11.12
C LEU A 50 15.54 6.51 10.64
N VAL A 51 15.83 7.62 9.97
CA VAL A 51 14.81 8.56 9.47
C VAL A 51 13.88 7.89 8.44
N ALA A 52 14.41 6.97 7.61
CA ALA A 52 13.56 6.22 6.68
C ALA A 52 12.51 5.38 7.40
N LEU A 53 12.88 4.76 8.53
CA LEU A 53 11.96 3.97 9.35
C LEU A 53 10.91 4.85 10.03
N THR A 54 11.30 6.03 10.54
CA THR A 54 10.33 6.93 11.17
C THR A 54 9.34 7.49 10.15
N MET A 55 9.77 7.80 8.92
CA MET A 55 8.87 8.21 7.84
C MET A 55 7.95 7.08 7.40
N ALA A 56 8.44 5.83 7.33
CA ALA A 56 7.59 4.67 7.05
C ALA A 56 6.53 4.45 8.15
N ALA A 57 6.92 4.59 9.42
CA ALA A 57 6.00 4.54 10.55
C ALA A 57 4.95 5.66 10.49
N LEU A 58 5.35 6.89 10.14
CA LEU A 58 4.45 8.03 9.97
C LEU A 58 3.43 7.78 8.84
N ALA A 59 3.86 7.22 7.71
CA ALA A 59 2.98 6.84 6.60
C ALA A 59 1.96 5.75 7.00
N MET A 60 2.30 4.90 7.98
CA MET A 60 1.39 3.87 8.51
C MET A 60 0.36 4.41 9.51
N VAL A 61 0.51 5.63 10.04
CA VAL A 61 -0.46 6.23 10.98
C VAL A 61 -1.90 6.26 10.41
N PRO A 62 -2.16 6.82 9.22
CA PRO A 62 -3.53 6.80 8.66
C PRO A 62 -4.03 5.38 8.41
N VAL A 63 -3.16 4.43 8.05
CA VAL A 63 -3.53 3.02 7.85
C VAL A 63 -4.01 2.41 9.17
N MET A 64 -3.24 2.58 10.25
CA MET A 64 -3.63 2.11 11.57
C MET A 64 -4.93 2.76 12.05
N LEU A 65 -5.11 4.07 11.81
CA LEU A 65 -6.34 4.78 12.17
C LEU A 65 -7.55 4.19 11.43
N ILE A 66 -7.45 3.98 10.11
CA ILE A 66 -8.51 3.34 9.32
C ILE A 66 -8.81 1.94 9.84
N LEU A 67 -7.78 1.12 10.11
CA LEU A 67 -7.95 -0.23 10.64
C LEU A 67 -8.69 -0.20 11.99
N LEU A 68 -8.31 0.71 12.90
CA LEU A 68 -8.98 0.88 14.18
C LEU A 68 -10.45 1.28 14.01
N ILE A 69 -10.77 2.22 13.12
CA ILE A 69 -12.16 2.58 12.82
C ILE A 69 -12.95 1.38 12.29
N VAL A 70 -12.36 0.63 11.36
CA VAL A 70 -13.01 -0.55 10.77
C VAL A 70 -13.26 -1.63 11.81
N MET A 71 -12.32 -1.87 12.72
CA MET A 71 -12.46 -2.83 13.81
C MET A 71 -13.42 -2.34 14.92
N ALA A 72 -13.48 -1.03 15.16
CA ALA A 72 -14.35 -0.43 16.17
C ALA A 72 -15.80 -0.24 15.69
N ARG A 73 -16.08 -0.46 14.40
CA ARG A 73 -17.46 -0.43 13.89
C ARG A 73 -18.23 -1.63 14.48
N PRO A 74 -19.50 -1.44 14.91
CA PRO A 74 -20.33 -2.54 15.40
C PRO A 74 -20.69 -3.55 14.29
#